data_AF-A0A7C3AM28-F1
#
_entry.id   AF-A0A7C3AM28-F1
#
_cell.length_a   1.000
_cell.length_b   1.000
_cell.length_c   1.000
_cell.angle_alpha   90.00
_cell.angle_beta   90.00
_cell.angle_gamma   90.00
#
_symmetry.space_group_name_H-M   'P 1'
#
loop_
_entity.id
_entity.type
_entity.pdbx_description
1 polymer ?
#
loop_
_entity_poly.entity_id
_entity_poly.type
_entity_poly.pdbx_seq_one_letter_code
_entity_poly.pdbx_strand_id
1 'polypeptide(L)'
;MQRLARQIEQWRAAKDQSAQHADVQERHLARCRALLDRSAEIEEGYQRLQAARKAVESWVARLQEVSALRQREAELRQRLAQEQTRLATTVEHLTREVADLKQRAQQVPSLEQALAAARADLADLERCQAERREAEETLAHARAEYEQRLSANQRLEEEAIQHKARLATIVDATQCPLCRSALTPEARQRVREQYEAEVEVFRRQYRENRDEMTRAKQAMEEAQTRLQALESRLRRLADAQRQVAAMEGRLADAEEARQRLQERQANLAALQQQLAAKAFLPEVRQELDAVTREIARVGYDEAAHASAKSAAESLARYESEWLSLAHAREELPRVQLALETARNQVAEYARLLSETEERLRELTTQVSEFERLQEEMTAAERELQHLRHVYQETSLELGAVRQQIEHVAFAERQRDEKRSRLERAQREREIYRELAAAFGKKGIQAWIIESVLPELEDEANRLLARMTDGRMHVKLQTQRDTKSGGTVETLDVLI
;
A
#
# COMPACT_ATOMS: atom_id res chain seq x y z
N MET A 1 21.61 -40.95 -49.12
CA MET A 1 21.47 -41.34 -47.69
C MET A 1 21.99 -40.27 -46.73
N GLN A 2 23.24 -39.80 -46.81
CA GLN A 2 23.77 -38.77 -45.88
C GLN A 2 22.95 -37.46 -45.81
N ARG A 3 22.41 -36.99 -46.95
CA ARG A 3 21.53 -35.80 -47.00
C ARG A 3 20.20 -36.01 -46.25
N LEU A 4 19.58 -37.18 -46.38
CA LEU A 4 18.36 -37.56 -45.67
C LEU A 4 18.63 -37.71 -44.15
N ALA A 5 19.77 -38.29 -43.77
CA ALA A 5 20.17 -38.38 -42.35
C ALA A 5 20.31 -37.00 -41.68
N ARG A 6 20.93 -36.02 -42.37
CA ARG A 6 20.98 -34.63 -41.88
C ARG A 6 19.60 -33.97 -41.80
N GLN A 7 18.72 -34.25 -42.76
CA GLN A 7 17.33 -33.74 -42.71
C GLN A 7 16.55 -34.32 -41.53
N ILE A 8 16.73 -35.61 -41.22
CA ILE A 8 16.16 -36.27 -40.03
C ILE A 8 16.62 -35.58 -38.74
N GLU A 9 17.92 -35.29 -38.61
CA GLU A 9 18.46 -34.55 -37.45
C GLU A 9 17.87 -33.13 -37.34
N GLN A 10 17.75 -32.42 -38.47
CA GLN A 10 17.13 -31.09 -38.51
C GLN A 10 15.66 -31.12 -38.10
N TRP A 11 14.87 -32.08 -38.62
CA TRP A 11 13.46 -32.23 -38.26
C TRP A 11 13.28 -32.63 -36.79
N ARG A 12 14.16 -33.49 -36.25
CA ARG A 12 14.17 -33.83 -34.82
C ARG A 12 14.42 -32.60 -33.96
N ALA A 13 15.46 -31.82 -34.27
CA ALA A 13 15.78 -30.61 -33.51
C ALA A 13 14.63 -29.57 -33.58
N ALA A 14 14.05 -29.35 -34.77
CA ALA A 14 12.92 -28.43 -34.94
C ALA A 14 11.65 -28.90 -34.20
N LYS A 15 11.38 -30.22 -34.19
CA LYS A 15 10.29 -30.83 -33.43
C LYS A 15 10.50 -30.62 -31.92
N ASP A 16 11.70 -30.89 -31.42
CA ASP A 16 12.02 -30.75 -30.00
C ASP A 16 11.91 -29.29 -29.52
N GLN A 17 12.40 -28.34 -30.32
CA GLN A 17 12.26 -26.91 -30.03
C GLN A 17 10.78 -26.48 -30.00
N SER A 18 9.98 -26.94 -30.96
CA SER A 18 8.54 -26.64 -31.01
C SER A 18 7.78 -27.28 -29.85
N ALA A 19 8.20 -28.47 -29.41
CA ALA A 19 7.64 -29.15 -28.25
C ALA A 19 7.97 -28.43 -26.94
N GLN A 20 9.19 -27.91 -26.78
CA GLN A 20 9.55 -27.05 -25.65
C GLN A 20 8.72 -25.76 -25.64
N HIS A 21 8.51 -25.13 -26.80
CA HIS A 21 7.66 -23.95 -26.88
C HIS A 21 6.20 -24.28 -26.50
N ALA A 22 5.67 -25.41 -26.95
CA ALA A 22 4.34 -25.87 -26.57
C ALA A 22 4.21 -26.10 -25.05
N ASP A 23 5.20 -26.74 -24.41
CA ASP A 23 5.20 -26.96 -22.95
C ASP A 23 5.21 -25.62 -22.17
N VAL A 24 5.98 -24.63 -22.62
CA VAL A 24 5.97 -23.28 -22.02
C VAL A 24 4.60 -22.63 -22.15
N GLN A 25 3.97 -22.67 -23.33
CA GLN A 25 2.64 -22.10 -23.53
C GLN A 25 1.56 -22.86 -22.75
N GLU A 26 1.70 -24.17 -22.60
CA GLU A 26 0.77 -25.01 -21.83
C GLU A 26 0.82 -24.67 -20.33
N ARG A 27 2.03 -24.46 -19.78
CA ARG A 27 2.20 -23.97 -18.39
C ARG A 27 1.64 -22.56 -18.22
N HIS A 28 1.83 -21.68 -19.20
CA HIS A 28 1.28 -20.32 -19.16
C HIS A 28 -0.25 -20.34 -19.22
N LEU A 29 -0.84 -21.18 -20.08
CA LEU A 29 -2.28 -21.39 -20.18
C LEU A 29 -2.86 -21.93 -18.87
N ALA A 30 -2.18 -22.88 -18.23
CA ALA A 30 -2.58 -23.43 -16.94
C ALA A 30 -2.61 -22.35 -15.84
N ARG A 31 -1.61 -21.46 -15.80
CA ARG A 31 -1.60 -20.30 -14.89
C ARG A 31 -2.76 -19.34 -15.13
N CYS A 32 -3.05 -19.01 -16.39
CA CYS A 32 -4.17 -18.14 -16.75
C CYS A 32 -5.51 -18.77 -16.34
N ARG A 33 -5.69 -20.08 -16.60
CA ARG A 33 -6.88 -20.83 -16.21
C ARG A 33 -7.08 -20.87 -14.70
N ALA A 34 -6.02 -21.13 -13.92
CA ALA A 34 -6.11 -21.15 -12.46
C ALA A 34 -6.58 -19.80 -11.87
N LEU A 35 -6.20 -18.66 -12.48
CA LEU A 35 -6.72 -17.35 -12.11
C LEU A 35 -8.18 -17.16 -12.52
N LEU A 36 -8.56 -17.62 -13.72
CA LEU A 36 -9.93 -17.55 -14.22
C LEU A 36 -10.90 -18.41 -13.41
N ASP A 37 -10.47 -19.56 -12.91
CA ASP A 37 -11.28 -20.43 -12.04
C ASP A 37 -11.65 -19.73 -10.73
N ARG A 38 -10.77 -18.83 -10.24
CA ARG A 38 -11.00 -17.97 -9.07
C ARG A 38 -11.60 -16.60 -9.42
N SER A 39 -12.05 -16.39 -10.67
CA SER A 39 -12.50 -15.06 -11.12
C SER A 39 -13.64 -14.50 -10.29
N ALA A 40 -14.65 -15.31 -9.96
CA ALA A 40 -15.78 -14.89 -9.13
C ALA A 40 -15.33 -14.47 -7.72
N GLU A 41 -14.42 -15.22 -7.10
CA GLU A 41 -13.87 -14.91 -5.77
C GLU A 41 -13.08 -13.59 -5.80
N ILE A 42 -12.24 -13.39 -6.82
CA ILE A 42 -11.39 -12.21 -6.97
C ILE A 42 -12.25 -10.96 -7.24
N GLU A 43 -13.24 -11.06 -8.13
CA GLU A 43 -14.16 -9.97 -8.45
C GLU A 43 -15.01 -9.57 -7.24
N GLU A 44 -15.55 -10.55 -6.51
CA GLU A 44 -16.31 -10.28 -5.29
C GLU A 44 -15.41 -9.66 -4.21
N GLY A 45 -14.21 -10.19 -4.01
CA GLY A 45 -13.22 -9.65 -3.08
C GLY A 45 -12.83 -8.20 -3.41
N TYR A 46 -12.65 -7.89 -4.70
CA TYR A 46 -12.34 -6.54 -5.17
C TYR A 46 -13.52 -5.57 -5.02
N GLN A 47 -14.75 -6.01 -5.29
CA GLN A 47 -15.95 -5.20 -5.03
C GLN A 47 -16.10 -4.87 -3.54
N ARG A 48 -15.87 -5.86 -2.66
CA ARG A 48 -15.87 -5.66 -1.21
C ARG A 48 -14.75 -4.70 -0.78
N LEU A 49 -13.56 -4.79 -1.37
CA LEU A 49 -12.46 -3.84 -1.11
C LEU A 49 -12.87 -2.42 -1.49
N GLN A 50 -13.46 -2.22 -2.67
CA GLN A 50 -13.93 -0.90 -3.10
C GLN A 50 -15.02 -0.35 -2.17
N ALA A 51 -15.97 -1.17 -1.74
CA ALA A 51 -16.99 -0.77 -0.79
C ALA A 51 -16.39 -0.38 0.57
N ALA A 52 -15.43 -1.16 1.08
CA ALA A 52 -14.71 -0.85 2.32
C ALA A 52 -13.91 0.46 2.21
N ARG A 53 -13.21 0.71 1.10
CA ARG A 53 -12.48 1.97 0.86
C ARG A 53 -13.43 3.18 0.82
N LYS A 54 -14.55 3.09 0.10
CA LYS A 54 -15.58 4.15 0.10
C LYS A 54 -16.15 4.41 1.48
N ALA A 55 -16.37 3.35 2.28
CA ALA A 55 -16.81 3.49 3.66
C ALA A 55 -15.75 4.23 4.50
N VAL A 56 -14.47 3.86 4.40
CA VAL A 56 -13.36 4.57 5.07
C VAL A 56 -13.33 6.04 4.68
N GLU A 57 -13.38 6.38 3.39
CA GLU A 57 -13.42 7.77 2.92
C GLU A 57 -14.59 8.56 3.52
N SER A 58 -15.79 7.95 3.56
CA SER A 58 -16.96 8.58 4.17
C SER A 58 -16.79 8.82 5.68
N TRP A 59 -16.16 7.89 6.39
CA TRP A 59 -15.88 8.02 7.82
C TRP A 59 -14.79 9.05 8.11
N VAL A 60 -13.77 9.15 7.26
CA VAL A 60 -12.73 10.19 7.36
C VAL A 60 -13.35 11.58 7.17
N ALA A 61 -14.24 11.76 6.20
CA ALA A 61 -14.96 13.03 6.02
C ALA A 61 -15.80 13.39 7.25
N ARG A 62 -16.57 12.43 7.79
CA ARG A 62 -17.35 12.61 9.03
C ARG A 62 -16.46 12.91 10.25
N LEU A 63 -15.29 12.28 10.34
CA LEU A 63 -14.33 12.54 11.42
C LEU A 63 -13.81 13.97 11.37
N GLN A 64 -13.46 14.48 10.18
CA GLN A 64 -13.02 15.87 10.01
C GLN A 64 -14.11 16.84 10.45
N GLU A 65 -15.35 16.63 10.02
CA GLU A 65 -16.51 17.45 10.40
C GLU A 65 -16.74 17.42 11.93
N VAL A 66 -16.80 16.24 12.54
CA VAL A 66 -16.95 16.09 14.00
C VAL A 66 -15.77 16.70 14.76
N SER A 67 -14.54 16.61 14.25
CA SER A 67 -13.37 17.19 14.91
C SER A 67 -13.45 18.72 14.98
N ALA A 68 -13.86 19.37 13.88
CA ALA A 68 -14.05 20.82 13.84
C ALA A 68 -15.20 21.25 14.77
N LEU A 69 -16.31 20.52 14.75
CA LEU A 69 -17.44 20.78 15.65
C LEU A 69 -17.08 20.57 17.12
N ARG A 70 -16.31 19.53 17.46
CA ARG A 70 -15.84 19.28 18.85
C ARG A 70 -14.87 20.36 19.32
N GLN A 71 -14.00 20.86 18.44
CA GLN A 71 -13.15 22.00 18.76
C GLN A 71 -14.00 23.23 19.08
N ARG A 72 -15.02 23.51 18.26
CA ARG A 72 -15.95 24.61 18.49
C ARG A 72 -16.74 24.43 19.79
N GLU A 73 -17.22 23.22 20.08
CA GLU A 73 -17.90 22.88 21.33
C GLU A 73 -17.00 23.16 22.55
N ALA A 74 -15.72 22.79 22.47
CA ALA A 74 -14.74 23.04 23.52
C ALA A 74 -14.49 24.54 23.76
N GLU A 75 -14.34 25.33 22.69
CA GLU A 75 -14.20 26.79 22.77
C GLU A 75 -15.41 27.45 23.45
N LEU A 76 -16.63 27.06 23.06
CA LEU A 76 -17.86 27.58 23.65
C LEU A 76 -18.00 27.20 25.13
N ARG A 77 -17.68 25.96 25.49
CA ARG A 77 -17.63 25.51 26.90
C ARG A 77 -16.60 26.30 27.70
N GLN A 78 -15.42 26.55 27.13
CA GLN A 78 -14.38 27.35 27.79
C GLN A 78 -14.86 28.78 28.04
N ARG A 79 -15.50 29.43 27.07
CA ARG A 79 -16.08 30.78 27.24
C ARG A 79 -17.12 30.83 28.35
N LEU A 80 -18.01 29.82 28.42
CA LEU A 80 -18.99 29.71 29.51
C LEU A 80 -18.32 29.53 30.88
N ALA A 81 -17.31 28.67 30.97
CA ALA A 81 -16.58 28.43 32.21
C ALA A 81 -15.81 29.68 32.69
N GLN A 82 -15.21 30.43 31.76
CA GLN A 82 -14.53 31.70 32.05
C GLN A 82 -15.50 32.74 32.61
N GLU A 83 -16.64 32.95 31.94
CA GLU A 83 -17.63 33.93 32.42
C GLU A 83 -18.26 33.50 33.74
N GLN A 84 -18.53 32.21 33.93
CA GLN A 84 -19.00 31.69 35.21
C GLN A 84 -17.99 31.96 36.34
N THR A 85 -16.70 31.73 36.09
CA THR A 85 -15.63 32.00 37.06
C THR A 85 -15.55 33.50 37.37
N ARG A 86 -15.61 34.36 36.35
CA ARG A 86 -15.60 35.82 36.51
C ARG A 86 -16.78 36.33 37.34
N LEU A 87 -18.00 35.82 37.07
CA LEU A 87 -19.18 36.19 37.84
C LEU A 87 -19.09 35.66 39.28
N ALA A 88 -18.58 34.44 39.48
CA ALA A 88 -18.40 33.86 40.81
C ALA A 88 -17.40 34.65 41.65
N THR A 89 -16.26 35.05 41.09
CA THR A 89 -15.28 35.90 41.81
C THR A 89 -15.85 37.28 42.13
N THR A 90 -16.66 37.84 41.23
CA THR A 90 -17.38 39.10 41.49
C THR A 90 -18.37 38.95 42.64
N VAL A 91 -19.12 37.84 42.69
CA VAL A 91 -20.04 37.52 43.79
C VAL A 91 -19.28 37.34 45.10
N GLU A 92 -18.15 36.66 45.11
CA GLU A 92 -17.32 36.52 46.32
C GLU A 92 -16.83 37.87 46.84
N HIS A 93 -16.33 38.75 45.95
CA HIS A 93 -15.91 40.10 46.31
C HIS A 93 -17.06 40.92 46.90
N LEU A 94 -18.20 40.96 46.20
CA LEU A 94 -19.39 41.68 46.66
C LEU A 94 -19.93 41.11 47.98
N THR A 95 -19.82 39.80 48.20
CA THR A 95 -20.22 39.17 49.47
C THR A 95 -19.38 39.69 50.63
N ARG A 96 -18.06 39.81 50.44
CA ARG A 96 -17.15 40.39 51.47
C ARG A 96 -17.45 41.87 51.69
N GLU A 97 -17.61 42.64 50.62
CA GLU A 97 -17.95 44.07 50.70
C GLU A 97 -19.29 44.31 51.44
N VAL A 98 -20.31 43.51 51.13
CA VAL A 98 -21.61 43.55 51.82
C VAL A 98 -21.47 43.18 53.30
N ALA A 99 -20.63 42.21 53.66
CA ALA A 99 -20.39 41.84 55.04
C ALA A 99 -19.74 42.99 55.84
N ASP A 100 -18.72 43.64 55.27
CA ASP A 100 -18.03 44.78 55.89
C ASP A 100 -18.96 45.99 56.06
N LEU A 101 -19.71 46.33 55.00
CA LEU A 101 -20.69 47.42 55.03
C LEU A 101 -21.80 47.13 56.05
N LYS A 102 -22.26 45.88 56.15
CA LYS A 102 -23.27 45.46 57.13
C LYS A 102 -22.76 45.62 58.56
N GLN A 103 -21.51 45.25 58.83
CA GLN A 103 -20.91 45.43 60.16
C GLN A 103 -20.87 46.90 60.58
N ARG A 104 -20.51 47.80 59.66
CA ARG A 104 -20.50 49.26 59.92
C ARG A 104 -21.92 49.81 60.10
N ALA A 105 -22.84 49.46 59.21
CA ALA A 105 -24.23 49.91 59.27
C ALA A 105 -24.95 49.47 60.56
N GLN A 106 -24.61 48.30 61.11
CA GLN A 106 -25.16 47.82 62.39
C GLN A 106 -24.73 48.67 63.60
N GLN A 107 -23.67 49.47 63.48
CA GLN A 107 -23.22 50.35 64.56
C GLN A 107 -24.05 51.64 64.67
N VAL A 108 -24.83 51.99 63.63
CA VAL A 108 -25.62 53.25 63.58
C VAL A 108 -26.43 53.48 64.86
N PRO A 109 -27.27 52.54 65.36
CA PRO A 109 -28.06 52.79 66.56
C PRO A 109 -27.20 53.04 67.81
N SER A 110 -26.07 52.33 67.94
CA SER A 110 -25.16 52.51 69.08
C SER A 110 -24.42 53.85 69.03
N LEU A 111 -24.07 54.32 67.82
CA LEU A 111 -23.41 55.61 67.60
C LEU A 111 -24.39 56.77 67.80
N GLU A 112 -25.65 56.63 67.37
CA GLU A 112 -26.72 57.61 67.63
C GLU A 112 -26.93 57.80 69.14
N GLN A 113 -27.00 56.71 69.91
CA GLN A 113 -27.12 56.76 71.36
C GLN A 113 -25.89 57.41 72.02
N ALA A 114 -24.68 57.03 71.61
CA ALA A 114 -23.44 57.61 72.13
C ALA A 114 -23.32 59.10 71.81
N LEU A 115 -23.69 59.51 70.59
CA LEU A 115 -23.71 60.92 70.18
C LEU A 115 -24.74 61.73 70.96
N ALA A 116 -25.94 61.18 71.19
CA ALA A 116 -26.96 61.82 72.02
C ALA A 116 -26.45 62.07 73.45
N ALA A 117 -25.78 61.08 74.05
CA ALA A 117 -25.17 61.22 75.37
C ALA A 117 -24.04 62.26 75.39
N ALA A 118 -23.15 62.25 74.39
CA ALA A 118 -22.06 63.22 74.26
C ALA A 118 -22.58 64.66 74.05
N ARG A 119 -23.64 64.83 73.25
CA ARG A 119 -24.32 66.13 73.06
C ARG A 119 -24.97 66.63 74.34
N ALA A 120 -25.56 65.74 75.14
CA ALA A 120 -26.11 66.11 76.44
C ALA A 120 -25.02 66.59 77.41
N ASP A 121 -23.89 65.88 77.50
CA ASP A 121 -22.76 66.31 78.34
C ASP A 121 -22.15 67.65 77.86
N LEU A 122 -22.04 67.85 76.54
CA LEU A 122 -21.59 69.12 75.98
C LEU A 122 -22.55 70.27 76.34
N ALA A 123 -23.86 70.07 76.19
CA ALA A 123 -24.86 71.08 76.56
C ALA A 123 -24.81 71.42 78.06
N ASP A 124 -24.58 70.43 78.92
CA ASP A 124 -24.38 70.65 80.35
C ASP A 124 -23.11 71.47 80.66
N LEU A 125 -22.03 71.26 79.92
CA LEU A 125 -20.80 72.03 80.06
C LEU A 125 -20.94 73.45 79.48
N GLU A 126 -21.67 73.64 78.39
CA GLU A 126 -22.00 74.97 77.86
C GLU A 126 -22.85 75.77 78.85
N ARG A 127 -23.80 75.12 79.54
CA ARG A 127 -24.52 75.74 80.66
C ARG A 127 -23.58 76.12 81.81
N CYS A 128 -22.66 75.24 82.20
CA CYS A 128 -21.62 75.59 83.20
C CYS A 128 -20.78 76.80 82.75
N GLN A 129 -20.53 76.94 81.45
CA GLN A 129 -19.78 78.07 80.90
C GLN A 129 -20.58 79.38 81.02
N ALA A 130 -21.90 79.34 80.81
CA ALA A 130 -22.78 80.49 81.04
C ALA A 130 -22.84 80.86 82.53
N GLU A 131 -23.01 79.87 83.42
CA GLU A 131 -22.99 80.08 84.88
C GLU A 131 -21.65 80.66 85.37
N ARG A 132 -20.55 80.29 84.71
CA ARG A 132 -19.23 80.84 85.02
C ARG A 132 -19.19 82.33 84.70
N ARG A 133 -19.70 82.75 83.53
CA ARG A 133 -19.75 84.17 83.15
C ARG A 133 -20.59 84.98 84.14
N GLU A 134 -21.74 84.44 84.55
CA GLU A 134 -22.60 85.07 85.57
C GLU A 134 -21.89 85.20 86.93
N ALA A 135 -21.15 84.17 87.35
CA ALA A 135 -20.37 84.21 88.59
C ALA A 135 -19.17 85.19 88.50
N GLU A 136 -18.54 85.34 87.32
CA GLU A 136 -17.51 86.35 87.06
C GLU A 136 -18.09 87.78 87.16
N GLU A 137 -19.27 88.01 86.58
CA GLU A 137 -20.00 89.28 86.68
C GLU A 137 -20.41 89.59 88.13
N THR A 138 -20.93 88.60 88.86
CA THR A 138 -21.29 88.73 90.28
C THR A 138 -20.08 89.10 91.13
N LEU A 139 -18.94 88.43 90.90
CA LEU A 139 -17.69 88.73 91.59
C LEU A 139 -17.18 90.14 91.27
N ALA A 140 -17.25 90.56 90.01
CA ALA A 140 -16.87 91.91 89.61
C ALA A 140 -17.76 92.98 90.24
N HIS A 141 -19.08 92.74 90.29
CA HIS A 141 -20.04 93.64 90.92
C HIS A 141 -19.81 93.77 92.43
N ALA A 142 -19.70 92.65 93.14
CA ALA A 142 -19.46 92.65 94.59
C ALA A 142 -18.11 93.32 94.96
N ARG A 143 -17.07 93.15 94.11
CA ARG A 143 -15.79 93.88 94.26
C ARG A 143 -15.98 95.39 94.12
N ALA A 144 -16.71 95.83 93.09
CA ALA A 144 -16.97 97.25 92.87
C ALA A 144 -17.78 97.87 94.01
N GLU A 145 -18.81 97.18 94.51
CA GLU A 145 -19.57 97.62 95.68
C GLU A 145 -18.70 97.73 96.93
N TYR A 146 -17.86 96.72 97.20
CA TYR A 146 -16.94 96.75 98.33
C TYR A 146 -15.98 97.94 98.26
N GLU A 147 -15.35 98.17 97.09
CA GLU A 147 -14.41 99.29 96.88
C GLU A 147 -15.11 100.65 96.98
N GLN A 148 -16.31 100.78 96.43
CA GLN A 148 -17.11 102.01 96.53
C GLN A 148 -17.44 102.33 97.99
N ARG A 149 -17.89 101.34 98.77
CA ARG A 149 -18.24 101.51 100.19
C ARG A 149 -17.01 101.73 101.07
N LEU A 150 -15.88 101.11 100.75
CA LEU A 150 -14.60 101.37 101.39
C LEU A 150 -14.19 102.83 101.19
N SER A 151 -14.21 103.33 99.95
CA SER A 151 -13.88 104.73 99.65
C SER A 151 -14.85 105.71 100.31
N ALA A 152 -16.16 105.40 100.30
CA ALA A 152 -17.16 106.21 101.00
C ALA A 152 -16.89 106.26 102.51
N ASN A 153 -16.54 105.13 103.14
CA ASN A 153 -16.19 105.08 104.55
C ASN A 153 -14.90 105.85 104.88
N GLN A 154 -13.89 105.79 104.02
CA GLN A 154 -12.67 106.62 104.17
C GLN A 154 -13.02 108.12 104.15
N ARG A 155 -13.87 108.56 103.22
CA ARG A 155 -14.35 109.96 103.17
C ARG A 155 -15.14 110.35 104.40
N LEU A 156 -16.10 109.50 104.83
CA LEU A 156 -16.88 109.73 106.04
C LEU A 156 -16.00 109.80 107.30
N GLU A 157 -14.94 108.99 107.36
CA GLU A 157 -13.97 109.02 108.45
C GLU A 157 -13.15 110.32 108.44
N GLU A 158 -12.66 110.76 107.28
CA GLU A 158 -11.99 112.06 107.11
C GLU A 158 -12.90 113.22 107.48
N GLU A 159 -14.14 113.24 107.00
CA GLU A 159 -15.16 114.24 107.32
C GLU A 159 -15.48 114.23 108.82
N ALA A 160 -15.67 113.07 109.44
CA ALA A 160 -15.90 112.96 110.88
C ALA A 160 -14.71 113.47 111.71
N ILE A 161 -13.46 113.24 111.27
CA ILE A 161 -12.25 113.79 111.91
C ILE A 161 -12.23 115.33 111.77
N GLN A 162 -12.53 115.86 110.59
CA GLN A 162 -12.59 117.31 110.37
C GLN A 162 -13.69 117.98 111.21
N HIS A 163 -14.89 117.39 111.27
CA HIS A 163 -16.01 117.91 112.06
C HIS A 163 -15.70 117.83 113.57
N LYS A 164 -15.03 116.78 114.05
CA LYS A 164 -14.52 116.71 115.44
C LYS A 164 -13.44 117.75 115.75
N ALA A 165 -12.51 118.00 114.81
CA ALA A 165 -11.49 119.05 114.97
C ALA A 165 -12.11 120.47 114.98
N ARG A 166 -13.14 120.72 114.14
CA ARG A 166 -13.93 121.96 114.14
C ARG A 166 -14.74 122.12 115.44
N LEU A 167 -15.33 121.04 115.95
CA LEU A 167 -15.97 121.03 117.28
C LEU A 167 -14.98 121.44 118.37
N ALA A 168 -13.78 120.86 118.40
CA ALA A 168 -12.76 121.17 119.40
C ALA A 168 -12.32 122.65 119.39
N THR A 169 -12.31 123.31 118.22
CA THR A 169 -11.95 124.73 118.11
C THR A 169 -13.09 125.69 118.50
N ILE A 170 -14.35 125.24 118.53
CA ILE A 170 -15.53 126.06 118.87
C ILE A 170 -15.85 126.05 120.37
N VAL A 171 -15.37 125.05 121.12
CA VAL A 171 -15.67 124.84 122.55
C VAL A 171 -15.31 126.06 123.43
N ASP A 172 -14.19 126.74 123.14
CA ASP A 172 -13.69 127.88 123.92
C ASP A 172 -13.66 129.21 123.16
N ALA A 173 -14.20 129.26 121.93
CA ALA A 173 -14.12 130.45 121.08
C ALA A 173 -15.20 131.51 121.41
N THR A 174 -14.79 132.77 121.55
CA THR A 174 -15.67 133.94 121.77
C THR A 174 -16.16 134.58 120.45
N GLN A 175 -15.51 134.26 119.32
CA GLN A 175 -15.92 134.64 117.96
C GLN A 175 -15.82 133.43 117.03
N CYS A 176 -16.65 133.38 115.98
CA CYS A 176 -16.74 132.22 115.11
C CYS A 176 -15.48 132.10 114.26
N PRO A 177 -14.74 130.97 114.31
CA PRO A 177 -13.51 130.82 113.53
C PRO A 177 -13.73 130.80 112.01
N LEU A 178 -14.98 130.65 111.54
CA LEU A 178 -15.35 130.61 110.11
C LEU A 178 -15.93 131.93 109.59
N CYS A 179 -16.79 132.61 110.36
CA CYS A 179 -17.50 133.82 109.92
C CYS A 179 -17.29 135.06 110.81
N ARG A 180 -16.44 134.96 111.86
CA ARG A 180 -16.02 136.03 112.80
C ARG A 180 -17.15 136.73 113.57
N SER A 181 -18.36 136.17 113.56
CA SER A 181 -19.50 136.66 114.35
C SER A 181 -19.30 136.36 115.84
N ALA A 182 -19.80 137.22 116.73
CA ALA A 182 -19.74 136.97 118.18
C ALA A 182 -20.55 135.71 118.54
N LEU A 183 -19.92 134.72 119.19
CA LEU A 183 -20.61 133.51 119.65
C LEU A 183 -21.14 133.73 121.06
N THR A 184 -22.46 133.88 121.19
CA THR A 184 -23.12 133.77 122.50
C THR A 184 -23.14 132.30 122.96
N PRO A 185 -23.27 132.04 124.27
CA PRO A 185 -23.34 130.68 124.81
C PRO A 185 -24.41 129.80 124.13
N GLU A 186 -25.56 130.36 123.77
CA GLU A 186 -26.65 129.65 123.09
C GLU A 186 -26.35 129.34 121.62
N ALA A 187 -25.59 130.20 120.95
CA ALA A 187 -25.14 129.95 119.57
C ALA A 187 -24.04 128.87 119.54
N ARG A 188 -23.16 128.84 120.55
CA ARG A 188 -22.12 127.81 120.69
C ARG A 188 -22.72 126.42 120.93
N GLN A 189 -23.75 126.34 121.78
CA GLN A 189 -24.44 125.09 122.06
C GLN A 189 -25.18 124.56 120.82
N ARG A 190 -25.88 125.43 120.06
CA ARG A 190 -26.55 125.03 118.80
C ARG A 190 -25.58 124.49 117.75
N VAL A 191 -24.44 125.15 117.57
CA VAL A 191 -23.42 124.70 116.62
C VAL A 191 -22.80 123.37 117.08
N ARG A 192 -22.56 123.19 118.39
CA ARG A 192 -22.10 121.92 118.95
C ARG A 192 -23.10 120.79 118.67
N GLU A 193 -24.38 120.98 119.00
CA GLU A 193 -25.44 119.99 118.77
C GLU A 193 -25.58 119.65 117.28
N GLN A 194 -25.44 120.63 116.38
CA GLN A 194 -25.47 120.41 114.94
C GLN A 194 -24.30 119.52 114.48
N TYR A 195 -23.06 119.84 114.85
CA TYR A 195 -21.89 119.04 114.48
C TYR A 195 -21.90 117.65 115.14
N GLU A 196 -22.39 117.53 116.38
CA GLU A 196 -22.57 116.24 117.05
C GLU A 196 -23.63 115.38 116.34
N ALA A 197 -24.75 115.98 115.91
CA ALA A 197 -25.76 115.29 115.10
C ALA A 197 -25.20 114.86 113.73
N GLU A 198 -24.41 115.70 113.05
CA GLU A 198 -23.73 115.36 111.79
C GLU A 198 -22.73 114.19 111.98
N VAL A 199 -21.95 114.18 113.07
CA VAL A 199 -21.04 113.07 113.39
C VAL A 199 -21.81 111.78 113.69
N GLU A 200 -22.99 111.85 114.33
CA GLU A 200 -23.85 110.67 114.52
C GLU A 200 -24.46 110.16 113.20
N VAL A 201 -24.77 111.05 112.25
CA VAL A 201 -25.16 110.66 110.88
C VAL A 201 -24.01 109.93 110.18
N PHE A 202 -22.78 110.48 110.23
CA PHE A 202 -21.61 109.81 109.66
C PHE A 202 -21.33 108.46 110.32
N ARG A 203 -21.48 108.33 111.64
CA ARG A 203 -21.36 107.06 112.36
C ARG A 203 -22.37 106.03 111.91
N ARG A 204 -23.62 106.44 111.64
CA ARG A 204 -24.67 105.56 111.13
C ARG A 204 -24.35 105.08 109.72
N GLN A 205 -24.04 106.01 108.81
CA GLN A 205 -23.66 105.70 107.44
C GLN A 205 -22.41 104.81 107.37
N TYR A 206 -21.44 105.04 108.27
CA TYR A 206 -20.25 104.20 108.37
C TYR A 206 -20.60 102.75 108.76
N ARG A 207 -21.51 102.56 109.72
CA ARG A 207 -21.99 101.23 110.12
C ARG A 207 -22.76 100.55 108.99
N GLU A 208 -23.67 101.27 108.33
CA GLU A 208 -24.43 100.77 107.18
C GLU A 208 -23.50 100.32 106.05
N ASN A 209 -22.55 101.16 105.64
CA ASN A 209 -21.53 100.81 104.64
C ASN A 209 -20.65 99.63 105.10
N ARG A 210 -20.34 99.51 106.39
CA ARG A 210 -19.56 98.37 106.94
C ARG A 210 -20.33 97.06 106.85
N ASP A 211 -21.64 97.09 107.10
CA ASP A 211 -22.51 95.92 106.96
C ASP A 211 -22.64 95.53 105.48
N GLU A 212 -22.80 96.50 104.59
CA GLU A 212 -22.78 96.29 103.13
C GLU A 212 -21.45 95.74 102.63
N MET A 213 -20.30 96.27 103.11
CA MET A 213 -18.98 95.72 102.80
C MET A 213 -18.82 94.27 103.27
N THR A 214 -19.40 93.91 104.42
CA THR A 214 -19.39 92.54 104.92
C THR A 214 -20.19 91.61 104.01
N ARG A 215 -21.36 92.04 103.55
CA ARG A 215 -22.20 91.31 102.58
C ARG A 215 -21.50 91.17 101.23
N ALA A 216 -20.91 92.26 100.72
CA ALA A 216 -20.14 92.23 99.48
C ALA A 216 -18.96 91.27 99.56
N LYS A 217 -18.24 91.24 100.70
CA LYS A 217 -17.15 90.29 100.92
C LYS A 217 -17.63 88.83 100.94
N GLN A 218 -18.76 88.54 101.59
CA GLN A 218 -19.37 87.20 101.57
C GLN A 218 -19.75 86.79 100.14
N ALA A 219 -20.40 87.68 99.39
CA ALA A 219 -20.75 87.45 97.99
C ALA A 219 -19.51 87.19 97.12
N MET A 220 -18.39 87.88 97.36
CA MET A 220 -17.11 87.61 96.69
C MET A 220 -16.56 86.21 97.00
N GLU A 221 -16.58 85.77 98.25
CA GLU A 221 -16.10 84.45 98.67
C GLU A 221 -16.96 83.30 98.09
N GLU A 222 -18.29 83.49 98.09
CA GLU A 222 -19.24 82.56 97.47
C GLU A 222 -19.05 82.47 95.95
N ALA A 223 -18.96 83.62 95.27
CA ALA A 223 -18.72 83.67 93.83
C ALA A 223 -17.36 83.05 93.46
N GLN A 224 -16.31 83.28 94.25
CA GLN A 224 -14.99 82.70 94.00
C GLN A 224 -14.98 81.17 94.17
N THR A 225 -15.68 80.64 95.18
CA THR A 225 -15.83 79.19 95.39
C THR A 225 -16.63 78.57 94.24
N ARG A 226 -17.71 79.23 93.80
CA ARG A 226 -18.51 78.81 92.64
C ARG A 226 -17.69 78.79 91.36
N LEU A 227 -16.84 79.79 91.14
CA LEU A 227 -15.94 79.83 89.97
C LEU A 227 -14.94 78.68 89.96
N GLN A 228 -14.30 78.37 91.09
CA GLN A 228 -13.37 77.24 91.18
C GLN A 228 -14.05 75.90 90.87
N ALA A 229 -15.27 75.69 91.37
CA ALA A 229 -16.05 74.49 91.08
C ALA A 229 -16.41 74.40 89.58
N LEU A 230 -16.84 75.50 88.96
CA LEU A 230 -17.19 75.57 87.54
C LEU A 230 -15.97 75.38 86.64
N GLU A 231 -14.82 75.99 86.96
CA GLU A 231 -13.58 75.81 86.21
C GLU A 231 -13.12 74.35 86.19
N SER A 232 -13.22 73.64 87.32
CA SER A 232 -12.86 72.22 87.38
C SER A 232 -13.69 71.35 86.42
N ARG A 233 -15.01 71.65 86.32
CA ARG A 233 -15.93 70.98 85.38
C ARG A 233 -15.65 71.36 83.94
N LEU A 234 -15.31 72.62 83.67
CA LEU A 234 -15.06 73.12 82.30
C LEU A 234 -13.73 72.64 81.70
N ARG A 235 -12.82 72.06 82.49
CA ARG A 235 -11.57 71.46 81.96
C ARG A 235 -11.82 70.41 80.88
N ARG A 236 -12.94 69.68 80.95
CA ARG A 236 -13.31 68.65 79.96
C ARG A 236 -14.11 69.18 78.76
N LEU A 237 -14.39 70.48 78.65
CA LEU A 237 -15.21 71.06 77.58
C LEU A 237 -14.61 70.77 76.19
N ALA A 238 -13.30 71.01 76.02
CA ALA A 238 -12.62 70.75 74.76
C ALA A 238 -12.63 69.25 74.38
N ASP A 239 -12.56 68.36 75.37
CA ASP A 239 -12.64 66.92 75.15
C ASP A 239 -14.06 66.50 74.74
N ALA A 240 -15.09 67.04 75.40
CA ALA A 240 -16.49 66.79 75.04
C ALA A 240 -16.80 67.27 73.62
N GLN A 241 -16.32 68.46 73.23
CA GLN A 241 -16.45 68.98 71.86
C GLN A 241 -15.78 68.05 70.83
N ARG A 242 -14.55 67.59 71.12
CA ARG A 242 -13.86 66.62 70.26
C ARG A 242 -14.58 65.28 70.18
N GLN A 243 -15.16 64.80 71.28
CA GLN A 243 -15.94 63.56 71.31
C GLN A 243 -17.20 63.67 70.46
N VAL A 244 -17.95 64.76 70.56
CA VAL A 244 -19.12 65.00 69.70
C VAL A 244 -18.72 64.97 68.22
N ALA A 245 -17.71 65.75 67.82
CA ALA A 245 -17.24 65.78 66.43
C ALA A 245 -16.76 64.40 65.93
N ALA A 246 -16.04 63.64 66.77
CA ALA A 246 -15.59 62.29 66.42
C ALA A 246 -16.76 61.32 66.26
N MET A 247 -17.79 61.40 67.11
CA MET A 247 -18.99 60.57 66.99
C MET A 247 -19.85 60.94 65.79
N GLU A 248 -19.96 62.23 65.46
CA GLU A 248 -20.63 62.71 64.25
C GLU A 248 -19.95 62.17 62.98
N GLY A 249 -18.63 62.23 62.89
CA GLY A 249 -17.88 61.66 61.78
C GLY A 249 -18.10 60.15 61.64
N ARG A 250 -18.00 59.40 62.75
CA ARG A 250 -18.25 57.95 62.75
C ARG A 250 -19.68 57.58 62.38
N LEU A 251 -20.66 58.38 62.82
CA LEU A 251 -22.07 58.18 62.46
C LEU A 251 -22.29 58.43 60.97
N ALA A 252 -21.73 59.51 60.42
CA ALA A 252 -21.81 59.81 58.99
C ALA A 252 -21.20 58.68 58.13
N ASP A 253 -20.03 58.17 58.50
CA ASP A 253 -19.39 57.04 57.82
C ASP A 253 -20.26 55.77 57.88
N ALA A 254 -20.90 55.50 59.02
CA ALA A 254 -21.76 54.34 59.21
C ALA A 254 -23.09 54.46 58.44
N GLU A 255 -23.65 55.66 58.33
CA GLU A 255 -24.84 55.94 57.53
C GLU A 255 -24.56 55.86 56.02
N GLU A 256 -23.42 56.37 55.56
CA GLU A 256 -22.98 56.19 54.18
C GLU A 256 -22.79 54.69 53.87
N ALA A 257 -22.18 53.93 54.79
CA ALA A 257 -22.06 52.49 54.65
C ALA A 257 -23.44 51.81 54.57
N ARG A 258 -24.44 52.27 55.35
CA ARG A 258 -25.82 51.75 55.30
C ARG A 258 -26.49 52.02 53.95
N GLN A 259 -26.29 53.19 53.35
CA GLN A 259 -26.82 53.50 52.02
C GLN A 259 -26.18 52.62 50.94
N ARG A 260 -24.84 52.56 50.90
CA ARG A 260 -24.09 51.71 49.95
C ARG A 260 -24.43 50.23 50.10
N LEU A 261 -24.70 49.77 51.32
CA LEU A 261 -25.09 48.39 51.60
C LEU A 261 -26.34 47.98 50.80
N GLN A 262 -27.35 48.84 50.74
CA GLN A 262 -28.61 48.55 50.03
C GLN A 262 -28.36 48.31 48.53
N GLU A 263 -27.58 49.19 47.89
CA GLU A 263 -27.20 49.06 46.48
C GLU A 263 -26.36 47.80 46.23
N ARG A 264 -25.36 47.56 47.07
CA ARG A 264 -24.47 46.39 46.95
C ARG A 264 -25.20 45.06 47.19
N GLN A 265 -26.15 45.02 48.12
CA GLN A 265 -26.99 43.85 48.36
C GLN A 265 -27.89 43.52 47.17
N ALA A 266 -28.52 44.53 46.56
CA ALA A 266 -29.33 44.34 45.35
C ALA A 266 -28.50 43.79 44.19
N ASN A 267 -27.30 44.34 43.97
CA ASN A 267 -26.37 43.86 42.95
C ASN A 267 -25.90 42.42 43.20
N LEU A 268 -25.58 42.09 44.46
CA LEU A 268 -25.19 40.74 44.87
C LEU A 268 -26.33 39.74 44.60
N ALA A 269 -27.56 40.07 44.99
CA ALA A 269 -28.73 39.21 44.79
C ALA A 269 -29.00 38.98 43.29
N ALA A 270 -28.92 40.02 42.46
CA ALA A 270 -29.10 39.91 41.01
C ALA A 270 -28.05 39.00 40.36
N LEU A 271 -26.77 39.17 40.71
CA LEU A 271 -25.68 38.34 40.19
C LEU A 271 -25.78 36.88 40.67
N GLN A 272 -26.16 36.66 41.93
CA GLN A 272 -26.40 35.32 42.47
C GLN A 272 -27.55 34.62 41.74
N GLN A 273 -28.65 35.32 41.47
CA GLN A 273 -29.77 34.80 40.69
C GLN A 273 -29.35 34.47 39.25
N GLN A 274 -28.57 35.36 38.61
CA GLN A 274 -28.06 35.14 37.26
C GLN A 274 -27.16 33.89 37.18
N LEU A 275 -26.28 33.69 38.17
CA LEU A 275 -25.44 32.50 38.27
C LEU A 275 -26.25 31.23 38.54
N ALA A 276 -27.20 31.26 39.49
CA ALA A 276 -28.03 30.12 39.85
C ALA A 276 -28.92 29.66 38.69
N ALA A 277 -29.53 30.62 37.98
CA ALA A 277 -30.32 30.36 36.78
C ALA A 277 -29.46 30.03 35.55
N LYS A 278 -28.12 30.11 35.65
CA LYS A 278 -27.19 29.99 34.53
C LYS A 278 -27.52 30.95 33.37
N ALA A 279 -28.15 32.08 33.69
CA ALA A 279 -28.69 33.08 32.77
C ALA A 279 -27.62 34.08 32.31
N PHE A 280 -26.46 33.56 31.89
CA PHE A 280 -25.35 34.33 31.33
C PHE A 280 -24.94 33.72 29.99
N LEU A 281 -24.53 34.59 29.06
CA LEU A 281 -24.18 34.25 27.67
C LEU A 281 -25.23 33.33 26.99
N PRO A 282 -26.51 33.76 26.90
CA PRO A 282 -27.57 32.92 26.32
C PRO A 282 -27.28 32.54 24.85
N GLU A 283 -26.63 33.42 24.09
CA GLU A 283 -26.23 33.15 22.69
C GLU A 283 -25.20 32.02 22.61
N VAL A 284 -24.22 31.99 23.51
CA VAL A 284 -23.18 30.95 23.55
C VAL A 284 -23.78 29.60 23.93
N ARG A 285 -24.79 29.58 24.82
CA ARG A 285 -25.51 28.35 25.18
C ARG A 285 -26.33 27.82 24.01
N GLN A 286 -27.04 28.69 23.30
CA GLN A 286 -27.80 28.31 22.10
C GLN A 286 -26.87 27.77 21.00
N GLU A 287 -25.71 28.40 20.78
CA GLU A 287 -24.70 27.92 19.84
C GLU A 287 -24.14 26.56 20.29
N LEU A 288 -23.87 26.37 21.58
CA LEU A 288 -23.43 25.10 22.13
C LEU A 288 -24.46 23.98 21.89
N ASP A 289 -25.74 24.24 22.17
CA ASP A 289 -26.83 23.29 21.92
C ASP A 289 -27.02 22.99 20.43
N ALA A 290 -26.73 23.96 19.54
CA ALA A 290 -26.74 23.75 18.10
C ALA A 290 -25.58 22.85 17.67
N VAL A 291 -24.34 23.17 18.08
CA VAL A 291 -23.14 22.38 17.77
C VAL A 291 -23.25 20.96 18.32
N THR A 292 -23.73 20.77 19.55
CA THR A 292 -23.94 19.43 20.12
C THR A 292 -24.97 18.63 19.30
N ARG A 293 -26.02 19.27 18.78
CA ARG A 293 -26.98 18.62 17.86
C ARG A 293 -26.36 18.31 16.50
N GLU A 294 -25.51 19.17 15.97
CA GLU A 294 -24.77 18.93 14.72
C GLU A 294 -23.82 17.74 14.88
N ILE A 295 -23.04 17.67 15.96
CA ILE A 295 -22.17 16.52 16.28
C ILE A 295 -22.99 15.21 16.30
N ALA A 296 -24.14 15.21 16.97
CA ALA A 296 -25.02 14.05 17.03
C ALA A 296 -25.57 13.67 15.64
N ARG A 297 -25.85 14.66 14.78
CA ARG A 297 -26.37 14.45 13.42
C ARG A 297 -25.32 13.87 12.46
N VAL A 298 -24.04 14.25 12.59
CA VAL A 298 -22.97 13.69 11.74
C VAL A 298 -22.81 12.19 11.98
N GLY A 299 -23.06 11.71 13.21
CA GLY A 299 -23.14 10.28 13.52
C GLY A 299 -21.85 9.52 13.26
N TYR A 300 -20.70 10.15 13.53
CA TYR A 300 -19.40 9.47 13.45
C TYR A 300 -19.32 8.33 14.46
N ASP A 301 -19.06 7.12 13.97
CA ASP A 301 -18.88 5.91 14.77
C ASP A 301 -17.44 5.41 14.57
N GLU A 302 -16.66 5.48 15.66
CA GLU A 302 -15.26 5.06 15.67
C GLU A 302 -15.09 3.56 15.46
N ALA A 303 -15.99 2.74 16.00
CA ALA A 303 -15.93 1.29 15.84
C ALA A 303 -16.26 0.87 14.41
N ALA A 304 -17.27 1.50 13.80
CA ALA A 304 -17.61 1.27 12.40
C ALA A 304 -16.49 1.71 11.45
N HIS A 305 -15.84 2.85 11.73
CA HIS A 305 -14.68 3.32 10.96
C HIS A 305 -13.50 2.35 11.07
N ALA A 306 -13.14 1.91 12.28
CA ALA A 306 -12.05 0.95 12.49
C ALA A 306 -12.33 -0.39 11.79
N SER A 307 -13.58 -0.87 11.84
CA SER A 307 -14.00 -2.08 11.12
C SER A 307 -13.86 -1.93 9.61
N ALA A 308 -14.30 -0.80 9.03
CA ALA A 308 -14.14 -0.53 7.60
C ALA A 308 -12.66 -0.49 7.18
N LYS A 309 -11.79 0.10 8.02
CA LYS A 309 -10.34 0.15 7.77
C LYS A 309 -9.72 -1.25 7.80
N SER A 310 -10.03 -2.05 8.81
CA SER A 310 -9.56 -3.43 8.91
C SER A 310 -10.07 -4.31 7.75
N ALA A 311 -11.32 -4.10 7.32
CA ALA A 311 -11.86 -4.75 6.13
C ALA A 311 -11.08 -4.37 4.87
N ALA A 312 -10.78 -3.08 4.66
CA ALA A 312 -9.98 -2.63 3.52
C ALA A 312 -8.55 -3.18 3.54
N GLU A 313 -7.91 -3.27 4.71
CA GLU A 313 -6.56 -3.84 4.87
C GLU A 313 -6.55 -5.35 4.58
N SER A 314 -7.51 -6.11 5.11
CA SER A 314 -7.59 -7.57 4.89
C SER A 314 -7.91 -7.94 3.44
N LEU A 315 -8.65 -7.08 2.73
CA LEU A 315 -9.02 -7.28 1.33
C LEU A 315 -8.00 -6.71 0.34
N ALA A 316 -6.93 -6.04 0.80
CA ALA A 316 -5.97 -5.37 -0.07
C ALA A 316 -5.32 -6.29 -1.12
N ARG A 317 -5.16 -7.59 -0.81
CA ARG A 317 -4.65 -8.60 -1.75
C ARG A 317 -5.48 -8.74 -3.02
N TYR A 318 -6.79 -8.48 -2.95
CA TYR A 318 -7.68 -8.63 -4.10
C TYR A 318 -7.45 -7.57 -5.17
N GLU A 319 -6.75 -6.47 -4.86
CA GLU A 319 -6.35 -5.47 -5.87
C GLU A 319 -5.30 -6.03 -6.84
N SER A 320 -4.25 -6.67 -6.33
CA SER A 320 -3.22 -7.29 -7.18
C SER A 320 -3.76 -8.54 -7.90
N GLU A 321 -4.62 -9.32 -7.25
CA GLU A 321 -5.29 -10.46 -7.87
C GLU A 321 -6.26 -10.02 -8.99
N TRP A 322 -6.99 -8.92 -8.83
CA TRP A 322 -7.89 -8.38 -9.86
C TRP A 322 -7.12 -7.87 -11.08
N LEU A 323 -6.01 -7.16 -10.87
CA LEU A 323 -5.11 -6.74 -11.98
C LEU A 323 -4.53 -7.96 -12.71
N SER A 324 -4.11 -8.99 -11.96
CA SER A 324 -3.59 -10.23 -12.54
C SER A 324 -4.65 -11.00 -13.33
N LEU A 325 -5.89 -11.02 -12.84
CA LEU A 325 -7.04 -11.61 -13.52
C LEU A 325 -7.39 -10.86 -14.81
N ALA A 326 -7.39 -9.54 -14.79
CA ALA A 326 -7.62 -8.71 -15.97
C ALA A 326 -6.55 -8.99 -17.04
N HIS A 327 -5.28 -9.05 -16.65
CA HIS A 327 -4.20 -9.40 -17.56
C HIS A 327 -4.31 -10.83 -18.10
N ALA A 328 -4.63 -11.81 -17.25
CA ALA A 328 -4.83 -13.19 -17.66
C ALA A 328 -5.98 -13.35 -18.66
N ARG A 329 -7.06 -12.55 -18.52
CA ARG A 329 -8.17 -12.51 -19.49
C ARG A 329 -7.75 -11.99 -20.86
N GLU A 330 -6.93 -10.95 -20.89
CA GLU A 330 -6.40 -10.38 -22.14
C GLU A 330 -5.40 -11.32 -22.84
N GLU A 331 -4.55 -12.00 -22.07
CA GLU A 331 -3.51 -12.89 -22.60
C GLU A 331 -4.05 -14.28 -23.01
N LEU A 332 -5.17 -14.74 -22.43
CA LEU A 332 -5.71 -16.08 -22.67
C LEU A 332 -5.86 -16.44 -24.17
N PRO A 333 -6.46 -15.61 -25.03
CA PRO A 333 -6.63 -15.94 -26.45
C PRO A 333 -5.29 -16.03 -27.18
N ARG A 334 -4.32 -15.17 -26.81
CA ARG A 334 -2.97 -15.15 -27.41
C ARG A 334 -2.21 -16.42 -27.07
N VAL A 335 -2.25 -16.84 -25.81
CA VAL A 335 -1.58 -18.06 -25.33
C VAL A 335 -2.21 -19.31 -25.94
N GLN A 336 -3.55 -19.34 -26.07
CA GLN A 336 -4.26 -20.44 -26.73
C GLN A 336 -3.84 -20.59 -28.20
N LEU A 337 -3.81 -19.48 -28.96
CA LEU A 337 -3.38 -19.48 -30.36
C LEU A 337 -1.91 -19.88 -30.50
N ALA A 338 -1.03 -19.38 -29.62
CA ALA A 338 0.39 -19.73 -29.62
C ALA A 338 0.60 -21.24 -29.33
N LEU A 339 -0.13 -21.81 -28.38
CA LEU A 339 -0.09 -23.24 -28.07
C LEU A 339 -0.59 -24.08 -29.24
N GLU A 340 -1.71 -23.70 -29.86
CA GLU A 340 -2.26 -24.39 -31.02
C GLU A 340 -1.27 -24.38 -32.20
N THR A 341 -0.67 -23.22 -32.47
CA THR A 341 0.37 -23.06 -33.50
C THR A 341 1.57 -23.97 -33.22
N ALA A 342 2.07 -23.97 -31.98
CA ALA A 342 3.20 -24.82 -31.59
C ALA A 342 2.88 -26.31 -31.71
N ARG A 343 1.67 -26.74 -31.31
CA ARG A 343 1.21 -28.14 -31.45
C ARG A 343 1.11 -28.57 -32.91
N ASN A 344 0.60 -27.68 -33.77
CA ASN A 344 0.53 -27.93 -35.20
C ASN A 344 1.93 -28.10 -35.82
N GLN A 345 2.90 -27.26 -35.41
CA GLN A 345 4.30 -27.40 -35.83
C GLN A 345 4.92 -28.72 -35.36
N VAL A 346 4.70 -29.13 -34.10
CA VAL A 346 5.17 -30.43 -33.59
C VAL A 346 4.60 -31.58 -34.41
N ALA A 347 3.31 -31.54 -34.74
CA ALA A 347 2.65 -32.57 -35.54
C ALA A 347 3.21 -32.60 -36.98
N GLU A 348 3.42 -31.43 -37.59
CA GLU A 348 4.00 -31.30 -38.93
C GLU A 348 5.43 -31.87 -38.99
N TYR A 349 6.30 -31.47 -38.07
CA TYR A 349 7.67 -31.99 -38.02
C TYR A 349 7.72 -33.48 -37.68
N ALA A 350 6.79 -33.99 -36.85
CA ALA A 350 6.67 -35.42 -36.59
C ALA A 350 6.31 -36.21 -37.86
N ARG A 351 5.38 -35.69 -38.68
CA ARG A 351 5.03 -36.29 -39.98
C ARG A 351 6.22 -36.26 -40.94
N LEU A 352 6.86 -35.11 -41.13
CA LEU A 352 8.02 -34.95 -42.02
C LEU A 352 9.18 -35.89 -41.60
N LEU A 353 9.41 -36.02 -40.29
CA LEU A 353 10.39 -36.94 -39.74
C LEU A 353 10.06 -38.39 -40.10
N SER A 354 8.81 -38.82 -39.91
CA SER A 354 8.34 -40.18 -40.24
C SER A 354 8.51 -40.49 -41.73
N GLU A 355 8.04 -39.58 -42.60
CA GLU A 355 8.16 -39.72 -44.06
C GLU A 355 9.63 -39.81 -44.51
N THR A 356 10.50 -38.98 -43.91
CA THR A 356 11.93 -38.98 -44.24
C THR A 356 12.64 -40.24 -43.74
N GLU A 357 12.28 -40.75 -42.55
CA GLU A 357 12.79 -41.99 -41.99
C GLU A 357 12.36 -43.22 -42.80
N GLU A 358 11.10 -43.28 -43.22
CA GLU A 358 10.60 -44.34 -44.13
C GLU A 358 11.33 -44.30 -45.46
N ARG A 359 11.49 -43.10 -46.05
CA ARG A 359 12.21 -42.95 -47.32
C ARG A 359 13.68 -43.38 -47.20
N LEU A 360 14.32 -43.07 -46.08
CA LEU A 360 15.69 -43.53 -45.82
C LEU A 360 15.74 -45.07 -45.74
N ARG A 361 14.80 -45.71 -45.02
CA ARG A 361 14.71 -47.17 -44.92
C ARG A 361 14.53 -47.82 -46.30
N GLU A 362 13.59 -47.31 -47.11
CA GLU A 362 13.37 -47.79 -48.48
C GLU A 362 14.64 -47.73 -49.33
N LEU A 363 15.33 -46.58 -49.35
CA LEU A 363 16.57 -46.43 -50.10
C LEU A 363 17.67 -47.37 -49.57
N THR A 364 17.76 -47.56 -48.25
CA THR A 364 18.73 -48.49 -47.67
C THR A 364 18.46 -49.93 -48.13
N THR A 365 17.20 -50.36 -48.15
CA THR A 365 16.82 -51.68 -48.69
C THR A 365 17.17 -51.80 -50.17
N GLN A 366 16.79 -50.81 -50.99
CA GLN A 366 17.09 -50.81 -52.44
C GLN A 366 18.60 -50.86 -52.73
N VAL A 367 19.42 -50.14 -51.95
CA VAL A 367 20.89 -50.19 -52.11
C VAL A 367 21.41 -51.59 -51.77
N SER A 368 20.96 -52.20 -50.67
CA SER A 368 21.37 -53.57 -50.31
C SER A 368 20.92 -54.62 -51.34
N GLU A 369 19.74 -54.45 -51.92
CA GLU A 369 19.26 -55.32 -53.01
C GLU A 369 20.09 -55.15 -54.29
N PHE A 370 20.46 -53.91 -54.63
CA PHE A 370 21.33 -53.63 -55.77
C PHE A 370 22.73 -54.24 -55.59
N GLU A 371 23.33 -54.11 -54.39
CA GLU A 371 24.61 -54.74 -54.04
C GLU A 371 24.53 -56.26 -54.19
N ARG A 372 23.47 -56.89 -53.67
CA ARG A 372 23.24 -58.34 -53.85
C ARG A 372 23.11 -58.74 -55.33
N LEU A 373 22.34 -57.98 -56.12
CA LEU A 373 22.19 -58.26 -57.56
C LEU A 373 23.49 -58.08 -58.34
N GLN A 374 24.34 -57.13 -57.94
CA GLN A 374 25.69 -56.97 -58.51
C GLN A 374 26.58 -58.19 -58.20
N GLU A 375 26.54 -58.72 -56.98
CA GLU A 375 27.26 -59.94 -56.60
C GLU A 375 26.74 -61.16 -57.39
N GLU A 376 25.43 -61.31 -57.53
CA GLU A 376 24.82 -62.38 -58.33
C GLU A 376 25.18 -62.29 -59.82
N MET A 377 25.16 -61.08 -60.39
CA MET A 377 25.55 -60.84 -61.79
C MET A 377 27.02 -61.16 -62.02
N THR A 378 27.92 -60.72 -61.14
CA THR A 378 29.36 -61.04 -61.27
C THR A 378 29.64 -62.54 -61.08
N ALA A 379 28.89 -63.24 -60.21
CA ALA A 379 28.97 -64.69 -60.10
C ALA A 379 28.47 -65.41 -61.37
N ALA A 380 27.33 -64.98 -61.92
CA ALA A 380 26.77 -65.53 -63.15
C ALA A 380 27.68 -65.29 -64.38
N GLU A 381 28.33 -64.13 -64.47
CA GLU A 381 29.31 -63.83 -65.53
C GLU A 381 30.54 -64.75 -65.45
N ARG A 382 31.04 -65.04 -64.23
CA ARG A 382 32.14 -66.00 -64.03
C ARG A 382 31.73 -67.42 -64.46
N GLU A 383 30.53 -67.85 -64.09
CA GLU A 383 30.01 -69.16 -64.47
C GLU A 383 29.84 -69.27 -66.00
N LEU A 384 29.35 -68.22 -66.65
CA LEU A 384 29.23 -68.17 -68.10
C LEU A 384 30.60 -68.24 -68.80
N GLN A 385 31.62 -67.55 -68.28
CA GLN A 385 32.98 -67.64 -68.81
C GLN A 385 33.56 -69.06 -68.67
N HIS A 386 33.36 -69.70 -67.51
CA HIS A 386 33.77 -71.08 -67.28
C HIS A 386 33.10 -72.05 -68.27
N LEU A 387 31.77 -71.98 -68.42
CA LEU A 387 31.03 -72.82 -69.38
C LEU A 387 31.46 -72.61 -70.82
N ARG A 388 31.78 -71.37 -71.22
CA ARG A 388 32.32 -71.07 -72.56
C ARG A 388 33.68 -71.72 -72.79
N HIS A 389 34.56 -71.73 -71.79
CA HIS A 389 35.85 -72.40 -71.88
C HIS A 389 35.68 -73.91 -72.08
N VAL A 390 34.85 -74.54 -71.25
CA VAL A 390 34.53 -75.97 -71.35
C VAL A 390 33.96 -76.31 -72.74
N TYR A 391 33.01 -75.51 -73.24
CA TYR A 391 32.43 -75.71 -74.57
C TYR A 391 33.49 -75.65 -75.68
N GLN A 392 34.43 -74.70 -75.62
CA GLN A 392 35.51 -74.57 -76.61
C GLN A 392 36.42 -75.80 -76.62
N GLU A 393 36.82 -76.29 -75.45
CA GLU A 393 37.65 -77.51 -75.33
C GLU A 393 36.94 -78.74 -75.88
N THR A 394 35.68 -78.99 -75.48
CA THR A 394 34.92 -80.16 -75.94
C THR A 394 34.64 -80.09 -77.45
N SER A 395 34.45 -78.89 -78.01
CA SER A 395 34.24 -78.71 -79.46
C SER A 395 35.52 -78.97 -80.27
N LEU A 396 36.70 -78.65 -79.73
CA LEU A 396 37.99 -78.98 -80.35
C LEU A 396 38.22 -80.49 -80.36
N GLU A 397 37.95 -81.17 -79.24
CA GLU A 397 38.04 -82.64 -79.15
C GLU A 397 37.09 -83.32 -80.13
N LEU A 398 35.84 -82.85 -80.23
CA LEU A 398 34.87 -83.35 -81.20
C LEU A 398 35.35 -83.17 -82.65
N GLY A 399 35.99 -82.04 -82.96
CA GLY A 399 36.61 -81.78 -84.25
C GLY A 399 37.73 -82.77 -84.58
N ALA A 400 38.62 -83.05 -83.61
CA ALA A 400 39.72 -83.99 -83.78
C ALA A 400 39.22 -85.43 -84.03
N VAL A 401 38.20 -85.88 -83.28
CA VAL A 401 37.62 -87.22 -83.45
C VAL A 401 36.92 -87.36 -84.81
N ARG A 402 36.21 -86.33 -85.29
CA ARG A 402 35.58 -86.34 -86.62
C ARG A 402 36.60 -86.48 -87.75
N GLN A 403 37.75 -85.80 -87.64
CA GLN A 403 38.81 -85.87 -88.64
C GLN A 403 39.46 -87.26 -88.72
N GLN A 404 39.58 -87.96 -87.58
CA GLN A 404 40.05 -89.35 -87.54
C GLN A 404 39.06 -90.31 -88.22
N ILE A 405 37.75 -90.12 -88.02
CA ILE A 405 36.71 -90.95 -88.67
C ILE A 405 36.75 -90.78 -90.19
N GLU A 406 36.89 -89.56 -90.70
CA GLU A 406 37.02 -89.31 -92.14
C GLU A 406 38.27 -89.97 -92.74
N HIS A 407 39.39 -89.98 -92.00
CA HIS A 407 40.62 -90.63 -92.45
C HIS A 407 40.47 -92.15 -92.60
N VAL A 408 39.78 -92.80 -91.65
CA VAL A 408 39.47 -94.24 -91.72
C VAL A 408 38.56 -94.54 -92.91
N ALA A 409 37.52 -93.74 -93.13
CA ALA A 409 36.60 -93.91 -94.26
C ALA A 409 37.30 -93.74 -95.63
N PHE A 410 38.29 -92.85 -95.73
CA PHE A 410 39.11 -92.70 -96.94
C PHE A 410 40.01 -93.93 -97.19
N ALA A 411 40.64 -94.48 -96.14
CA ALA A 411 41.48 -95.66 -96.24
C ALA A 411 40.70 -96.92 -96.66
N GLU A 412 39.45 -97.07 -96.22
CA GLU A 412 38.58 -98.19 -96.64
C GLU A 412 38.28 -98.16 -98.14
N ARG A 413 38.00 -96.98 -98.73
CA ARG A 413 37.77 -96.85 -100.18
C ARG A 413 39.00 -97.25 -101.01
N GLN A 414 40.19 -96.86 -100.57
CA GLN A 414 41.47 -97.21 -101.23
C GLN A 414 41.70 -98.73 -101.25
N ARG A 415 41.36 -99.43 -100.16
CA ARG A 415 41.46 -100.89 -100.06
C ARG A 415 40.57 -101.58 -101.11
N ASP A 416 39.33 -101.14 -101.23
CA ASP A 416 38.35 -101.78 -102.13
C ASP A 416 38.71 -101.57 -103.60
N GLU A 417 39.22 -100.39 -103.96
CA GLU A 417 39.68 -100.09 -105.31
C GLU A 417 40.89 -100.98 -105.71
N LYS A 418 41.86 -101.15 -104.81
CA LYS A 418 43.03 -102.02 -105.03
C LYS A 418 42.64 -103.50 -105.17
N ARG A 419 41.64 -103.96 -104.40
CA ARG A 419 41.12 -105.35 -104.47
C ARG A 419 40.48 -105.65 -105.83
N SER A 420 39.63 -104.75 -106.32
CA SER A 420 38.97 -104.90 -107.62
C SER A 420 39.97 -104.99 -108.79
N ARG A 421 41.06 -104.21 -108.75
CA ARG A 421 42.13 -104.29 -109.77
C ARG A 421 42.84 -105.64 -109.77
N LEU A 422 43.05 -106.25 -108.60
CA LEU A 422 43.71 -107.55 -108.47
C LEU A 422 42.88 -108.67 -109.11
N GLU A 423 41.57 -108.71 -108.84
CA GLU A 423 40.66 -109.72 -109.38
C GLU A 423 40.57 -109.67 -110.91
N ARG A 424 40.60 -108.46 -111.49
CA ARG A 424 40.50 -108.27 -112.95
C ARG A 424 41.74 -108.81 -113.67
N ALA A 425 42.93 -108.55 -113.13
CA ALA A 425 44.19 -109.06 -113.67
C ALA A 425 44.31 -110.59 -113.58
N GLN A 426 43.71 -111.22 -112.56
CA GLN A 426 43.70 -112.68 -112.43
C GLN A 426 42.85 -113.36 -113.51
N ARG A 427 41.66 -112.82 -113.82
CA ARG A 427 40.77 -113.37 -114.87
C ARG A 427 41.39 -113.33 -116.26
N GLU A 428 42.05 -112.22 -116.61
CA GLU A 428 42.75 -112.12 -117.91
C GLU A 428 43.83 -113.20 -118.05
N ARG A 429 44.54 -113.53 -116.97
CA ARG A 429 45.59 -114.54 -116.98
C ARG A 429 45.07 -115.96 -117.26
N GLU A 430 43.85 -116.29 -116.83
CA GLU A 430 43.22 -117.60 -117.09
C GLU A 430 42.79 -117.76 -118.55
N ILE A 431 42.17 -116.73 -119.13
CA ILE A 431 41.70 -116.73 -120.53
C ILE A 431 42.89 -116.95 -121.49
N TYR A 432 44.01 -116.26 -121.27
CA TYR A 432 45.20 -116.43 -122.11
C TYR A 432 45.82 -117.84 -121.99
N ARG A 433 45.61 -118.55 -120.88
CA ARG A 433 46.10 -119.92 -120.68
C ARG A 433 45.30 -120.94 -121.49
N GLU A 434 43.98 -120.79 -121.57
CA GLU A 434 43.11 -121.69 -122.34
C GLU A 434 43.32 -121.54 -123.85
N LEU A 435 43.48 -120.30 -124.34
CA LEU A 435 43.75 -120.03 -125.76
C LEU A 435 45.05 -120.68 -126.24
N ALA A 436 46.10 -120.72 -125.41
CA ALA A 436 47.38 -121.34 -125.78
C ALA A 436 47.29 -122.87 -125.97
N ALA A 437 46.34 -123.53 -125.30
CA ALA A 437 46.16 -124.99 -125.40
C ALA A 437 45.36 -125.40 -126.66
N ALA A 438 44.34 -124.62 -127.04
CA ALA A 438 43.46 -124.94 -128.17
C ALA A 438 44.15 -124.89 -129.56
N PHE A 439 45.20 -124.07 -129.71
CA PHE A 439 45.95 -123.90 -130.97
C PHE A 439 47.25 -124.73 -131.05
N GLY A 440 47.44 -125.72 -130.17
CA GLY A 440 48.64 -126.57 -130.13
C GLY A 440 48.63 -127.78 -131.09
N LYS A 441 49.78 -128.46 -131.21
CA LYS A 441 50.08 -129.59 -132.14
C LYS A 441 49.17 -130.84 -132.05
N LYS A 442 48.17 -130.87 -131.16
CA LYS A 442 47.18 -131.96 -130.99
C LYS A 442 45.73 -131.47 -131.11
N GLY A 443 45.52 -130.21 -131.47
CA GLY A 443 44.21 -129.56 -131.55
C GLY A 443 43.61 -129.59 -132.95
N ILE A 444 42.88 -128.52 -133.27
CA ILE A 444 41.96 -128.36 -134.42
C ILE A 444 42.57 -128.80 -135.78
N GLN A 445 43.90 -128.74 -135.97
CA GLN A 445 44.56 -129.20 -137.19
C GLN A 445 44.40 -130.70 -137.48
N ALA A 446 44.34 -131.58 -136.47
CA ALA A 446 44.20 -133.03 -136.69
C ALA A 446 42.77 -133.43 -137.09
N TRP A 447 41.77 -132.75 -136.54
CA TRP A 447 40.35 -133.08 -136.75
C TRP A 447 39.86 -132.77 -138.17
N ILE A 448 40.46 -131.78 -138.85
CA ILE A 448 40.05 -131.36 -140.20
C ILE A 448 40.41 -132.43 -141.25
N ILE A 449 41.53 -133.14 -141.10
CA ILE A 449 42.01 -134.11 -142.10
C ILE A 449 41.16 -135.40 -142.10
N GLU A 450 40.68 -135.86 -140.95
CA GLU A 450 39.84 -137.06 -140.87
C GLU A 450 38.43 -136.88 -141.44
N SER A 451 37.92 -135.64 -141.51
CA SER A 451 36.53 -135.38 -141.88
C SER A 451 36.24 -135.36 -143.40
N VAL A 452 37.24 -135.18 -144.25
CA VAL A 452 37.04 -134.89 -145.70
C VAL A 452 37.27 -136.12 -146.60
N LEU A 453 37.95 -137.14 -146.11
CA LEU A 453 38.31 -138.33 -146.89
C LEU A 453 37.13 -139.15 -147.45
N PRO A 454 36.02 -139.38 -146.70
CA PRO A 454 34.88 -140.13 -147.21
C PRO A 454 34.20 -139.46 -148.40
N GLU A 455 34.13 -138.13 -148.41
CA GLU A 455 33.50 -137.36 -149.50
C GLU A 455 34.28 -137.46 -150.81
N LEU A 456 35.62 -137.54 -150.73
CA LEU A 456 36.48 -137.71 -151.91
C LEU A 456 36.36 -139.09 -152.54
N GLU A 457 36.11 -140.12 -151.73
CA GLU A 457 35.94 -141.50 -152.19
C GLU A 457 34.58 -141.69 -152.87
N ASP A 458 33.51 -141.11 -152.32
CA ASP A 458 32.16 -141.17 -152.89
C ASP A 458 32.07 -140.45 -154.24
N GLU A 459 32.68 -139.25 -154.37
CA GLU A 459 32.59 -138.47 -155.60
C GLU A 459 33.43 -139.07 -156.74
N ALA A 460 34.58 -139.68 -156.43
CA ALA A 460 35.42 -140.38 -157.41
C ALA A 460 34.68 -141.59 -158.02
N ASN A 461 33.96 -142.35 -157.19
CA ASN A 461 33.20 -143.51 -157.63
C ASN A 461 31.95 -143.16 -158.41
N ARG A 462 31.31 -142.04 -158.08
CA ARG A 462 30.18 -141.51 -158.84
C ARG A 462 30.56 -141.13 -160.27
N LEU A 463 31.75 -140.56 -160.45
CA LEU A 463 32.30 -140.23 -161.78
C LEU A 463 32.71 -141.47 -162.58
N LEU A 464 33.36 -142.45 -161.93
CA LEU A 464 33.79 -143.69 -162.59
C LEU A 464 32.61 -144.56 -163.04
N ALA A 465 31.53 -144.61 -162.26
CA ALA A 465 30.29 -145.29 -162.62
C ALA A 465 29.64 -144.70 -163.89
N ARG A 466 29.74 -143.38 -164.08
CA ARG A 466 29.17 -142.68 -165.25
C ARG A 466 29.95 -142.89 -166.55
N MET A 467 31.21 -143.30 -166.48
CA MET A 467 32.09 -143.44 -167.66
C MET A 467 32.27 -144.87 -168.13
N THR A 468 32.00 -145.87 -167.30
CA THR A 468 32.36 -147.28 -167.60
C THR A 468 31.21 -148.27 -167.57
N ASP A 469 29.97 -147.79 -167.47
CA ASP A 469 28.76 -148.61 -167.44
C ASP A 469 28.87 -149.75 -166.39
N GLY A 470 29.40 -149.39 -165.22
CA GLY A 470 29.54 -150.28 -164.06
C GLY A 470 30.80 -151.15 -163.98
N ARG A 471 31.90 -150.81 -164.66
CA ARG A 471 33.10 -151.68 -164.70
C ARG A 471 34.32 -151.22 -163.88
N MET A 472 34.31 -150.05 -163.25
CA MET A 472 35.41 -149.56 -162.38
C MET A 472 34.93 -148.86 -161.10
N HIS A 473 35.67 -149.04 -160.00
CA HIS A 473 35.49 -148.43 -158.67
C HIS A 473 36.87 -148.14 -158.02
N VAL A 474 36.96 -147.28 -157.00
CA VAL A 474 38.20 -146.88 -156.29
C VAL A 474 37.95 -146.72 -154.79
N LYS A 475 38.92 -147.08 -153.94
CA LYS A 475 38.89 -146.99 -152.47
C LYS A 475 40.16 -146.36 -151.89
N LEU A 476 40.04 -145.47 -150.89
CA LEU A 476 41.17 -144.73 -150.28
C LEU A 476 41.41 -145.20 -148.84
N GLN A 477 42.64 -145.61 -148.49
CA GLN A 477 43.02 -146.01 -147.12
C GLN A 477 44.04 -145.05 -146.50
N THR A 478 43.88 -144.71 -145.22
CA THR A 478 44.68 -143.71 -144.48
C THR A 478 45.64 -144.31 -143.44
N GLN A 479 45.70 -145.63 -143.31
CA GLN A 479 46.48 -146.31 -142.27
C GLN A 479 47.28 -147.49 -142.83
N ARG A 480 48.58 -147.53 -142.50
CA ARG A 480 49.50 -148.61 -142.83
C ARG A 480 50.22 -149.13 -141.59
N ASP A 481 50.21 -150.44 -141.41
CA ASP A 481 50.94 -151.11 -140.33
C ASP A 481 52.41 -151.34 -140.70
N THR A 482 53.30 -151.02 -139.75
CA THR A 482 54.75 -151.23 -139.88
C THR A 482 55.22 -152.48 -139.12
N LYS A 483 56.35 -153.08 -139.53
CA LYS A 483 56.94 -154.30 -138.93
C LYS A 483 57.39 -154.17 -137.45
N SER A 484 57.06 -153.06 -136.78
CA SER A 484 57.48 -152.71 -135.40
C SER A 484 56.32 -152.35 -134.45
N GLY A 485 55.07 -152.66 -134.80
CA GLY A 485 53.91 -152.51 -133.89
C GLY A 485 53.35 -151.10 -133.73
N GLY A 486 53.67 -150.18 -134.64
CA GLY A 486 53.12 -148.83 -134.67
C GLY A 486 52.43 -148.50 -136.00
N THR A 487 51.31 -147.78 -135.90
CA THR A 487 50.47 -147.29 -137.00
C THR A 487 51.01 -145.96 -137.52
N VAL A 488 51.13 -145.81 -138.85
CA VAL A 488 51.55 -144.55 -139.49
C VAL A 488 50.45 -144.09 -140.46
N GLU A 489 50.15 -142.79 -140.45
CA GLU A 489 49.11 -142.17 -141.29
C GLU A 489 49.65 -141.83 -142.69
N THR A 490 49.14 -142.52 -143.74
CA THR A 490 49.49 -142.31 -145.16
C THR A 490 48.30 -142.66 -146.07
N LEU A 491 48.15 -141.97 -147.22
CA LEU A 491 46.99 -142.07 -148.13
C LEU A 491 47.29 -142.95 -149.37
N ASP A 492 46.69 -144.14 -149.43
CA ASP A 492 46.86 -145.13 -150.51
C ASP A 492 45.56 -145.34 -151.31
N VAL A 493 45.68 -145.57 -152.64
CA VAL A 493 44.56 -145.70 -153.58
C VAL A 493 44.48 -147.13 -154.15
N LEU A 494 43.35 -147.79 -153.97
CA LEU A 494 43.03 -149.12 -154.50
C LEU A 494 41.96 -148.97 -155.60
N ILE A 495 42.19 -149.56 -156.79
CA ILE A 495 41.25 -149.52 -157.95
C ILE A 495 40.63 -150.91 -158.12
#